data_AF-A0A8T2CQ68-F1
#
_entry.id   AF-A0A8T2CQ68-F1
#
_cell.length_a   1.000
_cell.length_b   1.000
_cell.length_c   1.000
_cell.angle_alpha   90.00
_cell.angle_beta   90.00
_cell.angle_gamma   90.00
#
_symmetry.space_group_name_H-M   'P 1'
#
loop_
_entity.id
_entity.type
_entity.pdbx_description
1 polymer ?
#
loop_
_entity_poly.entity_id
_entity_poly.type
_entity_poly.pdbx_seq_one_letter_code
_entity_poly.pdbx_strand_id
1 'polypeptide(L)'
;MSNQQSSSQLISLHKDGLYLLDLSETTSLKLDFPFTLPPQTEPVCILHCHGMMCLTLKDNNELAIWKPTSKNFKRVPMIKPGQNKNLLGFGYDRVSNDYKIVTIIDQKTYIFRFKEYCFFKDRTGTVLDHCMYWIADWSNKEKSILCFDFVNEEYSKLNVPMMLSGLEFNSWLDVSRGQLCVINHYPSLEDNLCVCRREIRSGKKIARWDSDPWMNIAGNDEEPVDIRFACIARNNEVFVVVRCRSKEEEDRVLVYNKEQNEFIKVPFSS
;
A
#
# COMPACT_ATOMS: atom_id res chain seq x y z
N MET A 1 12.99 29.27 -9.67
CA MET A 1 12.95 27.86 -9.23
C MET A 1 11.61 27.31 -9.68
N SER A 2 11.59 26.24 -10.48
CA SER A 2 10.34 25.56 -10.83
C SER A 2 9.89 24.71 -9.65
N ASN A 3 8.65 24.88 -9.21
CA ASN A 3 7.98 23.84 -8.43
C ASN A 3 7.79 22.65 -9.37
N GLN A 4 8.63 21.62 -9.26
CA GLN A 4 8.28 20.33 -9.85
C GLN A 4 7.03 19.84 -9.12
N GLN A 5 5.90 19.89 -9.82
CA GLN A 5 4.61 19.43 -9.33
C GLN A 5 4.78 17.96 -8.97
N SER A 6 4.82 17.66 -7.68
CA SER A 6 5.37 16.41 -7.19
C SER A 6 4.35 15.31 -7.41
N SER A 7 4.49 14.60 -8.53
CA SER A 7 3.46 13.71 -9.07
C SER A 7 3.11 12.54 -8.16
N SER A 8 1.98 11.90 -8.46
CA SER A 8 1.50 10.72 -7.73
C SER A 8 1.92 9.48 -8.50
N GLN A 9 2.81 8.68 -7.94
CA GLN A 9 3.42 7.55 -8.64
C GLN A 9 3.00 6.22 -8.01
N LEU A 10 2.52 5.31 -8.86
CA LEU A 10 2.21 3.92 -8.52
C LEU A 10 3.26 3.00 -9.14
N ILE A 11 3.45 1.81 -8.56
CA ILE A 11 4.37 0.79 -9.07
C ILE A 11 3.53 -0.41 -9.49
N SER A 12 3.68 -0.86 -10.74
CA SER A 12 2.96 -2.01 -11.29
C SER A 12 3.92 -3.08 -11.80
N LEU A 13 3.67 -4.35 -11.47
CA LEU A 13 4.46 -5.50 -11.90
C LEU A 13 3.74 -6.23 -13.04
N HIS A 14 4.32 -6.18 -14.24
CA HIS A 14 3.81 -6.84 -15.44
C HIS A 14 4.70 -8.05 -15.79
N LYS A 15 4.24 -8.87 -16.75
CA LYS A 15 4.91 -10.11 -17.18
C LYS A 15 6.35 -9.89 -17.66
N ASP A 16 6.63 -8.71 -18.21
CA ASP A 16 7.88 -8.36 -18.90
C ASP A 16 8.78 -7.40 -18.09
N GLY A 17 8.34 -6.93 -16.91
CA GLY A 17 9.10 -6.02 -16.06
C GLY A 17 8.26 -5.25 -15.04
N LEU A 18 8.93 -4.33 -14.34
CA LEU A 18 8.31 -3.41 -13.39
C LEU A 18 8.15 -2.03 -14.03
N TYR A 19 6.99 -1.42 -13.82
CA TYR A 19 6.64 -0.12 -14.38
C TYR A 19 6.35 0.89 -13.27
N LEU A 20 6.92 2.07 -13.41
CA LEU A 20 6.52 3.26 -12.65
C LEU A 20 5.41 3.95 -13.44
N LEU A 21 4.21 3.97 -12.86
CA LEU A 21 3.03 4.62 -13.44
C LEU A 21 2.89 6.00 -12.83
N ASP A 22 3.01 7.05 -13.63
CA ASP A 22 2.71 8.41 -13.19
C ASP A 22 1.21 8.67 -13.35
N LEU A 23 0.50 8.71 -12.23
CA LEU A 23 -0.96 8.92 -12.20
C LEU A 23 -1.36 10.35 -12.55
N SER A 24 -0.41 11.30 -12.56
CA SER A 24 -0.67 12.72 -12.85
C SER A 24 -0.45 13.03 -14.32
N GLU A 25 0.60 12.47 -14.94
CA GLU A 25 0.90 12.63 -16.37
C GLU A 25 0.30 11.50 -17.24
N THR A 26 -0.30 10.46 -16.64
CA THR A 26 -0.78 9.24 -17.31
C THR A 26 0.29 8.50 -18.13
N THR A 27 1.55 8.62 -17.73
CA THR A 27 2.70 7.97 -18.40
C THR A 27 3.15 6.72 -17.66
N SER A 28 3.78 5.80 -18.39
CA SER A 28 4.38 4.57 -17.85
C SER A 28 5.85 4.47 -18.21
N LEU A 29 6.71 4.28 -17.21
CA LEU A 29 8.15 4.10 -17.40
C LEU A 29 8.57 2.70 -16.95
N LYS A 30 9.05 1.88 -17.89
CA LYS A 30 9.68 0.59 -17.57
C LYS A 30 10.98 0.81 -16.79
N LEU A 31 11.17 0.04 -15.73
CA LEU A 31 12.31 0.18 -14.83
C LEU A 31 13.41 -0.86 -15.13
N ASP A 32 14.59 -0.39 -15.52
CA ASP A 32 15.77 -1.22 -15.75
C ASP A 32 16.40 -1.68 -14.43
N PHE A 33 16.33 -2.99 -14.14
CA PHE A 33 16.88 -3.55 -12.92
C PHE A 33 18.39 -3.86 -13.00
N PRO A 34 19.18 -3.51 -11.97
CA PRO A 34 20.53 -4.04 -11.78
C PRO A 34 20.57 -5.45 -11.14
N PHE A 35 19.44 -6.16 -11.08
CA PHE A 35 19.28 -7.48 -10.47
C PHE A 35 18.14 -8.28 -11.10
N THR A 36 18.08 -9.59 -10.82
CA THR A 36 17.03 -10.50 -11.29
C THR A 36 15.94 -10.65 -10.23
N LEU A 37 14.67 -10.43 -10.62
CA LEU A 37 13.50 -10.77 -9.80
C LEU A 37 13.30 -12.31 -9.72
N PRO A 38 12.50 -12.80 -8.76
CA PRO A 38 11.93 -14.14 -8.80
C PRO A 38 11.19 -14.45 -10.12
N PRO A 39 11.11 -15.72 -10.55
CA PRO A 39 10.23 -16.12 -11.65
C PRO A 39 8.76 -15.85 -11.31
N GLN A 40 7.91 -15.63 -12.32
CA GLN A 40 6.49 -15.29 -12.13
C GLN A 40 5.66 -16.34 -11.36
N THR A 41 6.17 -17.56 -11.20
CA THR A 41 5.59 -18.61 -10.35
C THR A 41 5.76 -18.36 -8.84
N GLU A 42 6.56 -17.35 -8.46
CA GLU A 42 6.90 -17.03 -7.07
C GLU A 42 6.44 -15.60 -6.71
N PRO A 43 5.96 -15.38 -5.46
CA PRO A 43 5.45 -14.06 -5.06
C PRO A 43 6.59 -13.06 -4.84
N VAL A 44 6.60 -12.00 -5.63
CA VAL A 44 7.48 -10.84 -5.46
C VAL A 44 6.81 -9.87 -4.47
N CYS A 45 7.50 -9.51 -3.40
CA CYS A 45 7.09 -8.39 -2.55
C CYS A 45 7.74 -7.10 -3.07
N ILE A 46 6.95 -6.03 -3.13
CA ILE A 46 7.36 -4.70 -3.58
C ILE A 46 6.86 -3.68 -2.57
N LEU A 47 7.78 -2.96 -1.93
CA LEU A 47 7.50 -1.91 -0.97
C LEU A 47 8.26 -0.64 -1.36
N HIS A 48 7.70 0.53 -1.07
CA HIS A 48 8.28 1.82 -1.46
C HIS A 48 8.22 2.83 -0.31
N CYS A 49 9.27 3.64 -0.19
CA CYS A 49 9.33 4.75 0.75
C CYS A 49 10.25 5.85 0.22
N HIS A 50 9.76 7.09 0.11
CA HIS A 50 10.56 8.27 -0.27
C HIS A 50 11.45 8.12 -1.53
N GLY A 51 11.00 7.33 -2.52
CA GLY A 51 11.77 7.08 -3.76
C GLY A 51 12.79 5.94 -3.67
N MET A 52 12.93 5.29 -2.51
CA MET A 52 13.58 3.99 -2.35
C MET A 52 12.54 2.87 -2.50
N MET A 53 12.97 1.76 -3.07
CA MET A 53 12.22 0.50 -3.19
C MET A 53 12.88 -0.59 -2.32
N CYS A 54 12.06 -1.51 -1.83
CA CYS A 54 12.44 -2.76 -1.21
C CYS A 54 11.76 -3.90 -1.97
N LEU A 55 12.55 -4.80 -2.55
CA LEU A 55 12.12 -5.79 -3.54
C LEU A 55 12.62 -7.19 -3.16
N THR A 56 11.81 -8.23 -3.31
CA THR A 56 12.29 -9.62 -3.22
C THR A 56 13.25 -9.94 -4.37
N LEU A 57 14.41 -10.54 -4.08
CA LEU A 57 15.34 -11.06 -5.08
C LEU A 57 15.05 -12.53 -5.41
N LYS A 58 15.55 -12.97 -6.58
CA LYS A 58 15.54 -14.37 -7.02
C LYS A 58 15.96 -15.33 -5.90
N ASP A 59 15.35 -16.52 -5.88
CA ASP A 59 15.56 -17.58 -4.89
C ASP A 59 15.02 -17.24 -3.47
N ASN A 60 14.35 -16.08 -3.29
CA ASN A 60 13.57 -15.68 -2.11
C ASN A 60 14.31 -15.73 -0.76
N ASN A 61 15.62 -15.50 -0.79
CA ASN A 61 16.50 -15.48 0.37
C ASN A 61 17.09 -14.09 0.68
N GLU A 62 16.90 -13.12 -0.20
CA GLU A 62 17.40 -11.75 -0.05
C GLU A 62 16.37 -10.71 -0.50
N LEU A 63 16.53 -9.49 0.03
CA LEU A 63 15.85 -8.27 -0.41
C LEU A 63 16.85 -7.33 -1.08
N ALA A 64 16.45 -6.67 -2.17
CA ALA A 64 17.14 -5.54 -2.74
C ALA A 64 16.53 -4.22 -2.23
N ILE A 65 17.35 -3.43 -1.54
CA ILE A 65 17.06 -2.02 -1.25
C ILE A 65 17.70 -1.17 -2.35
N TRP A 66 16.87 -0.50 -3.12
CA TRP A 66 17.24 0.09 -4.42
C TRP A 66 16.63 1.47 -4.62
N LYS A 67 17.31 2.34 -5.35
CA LYS A 67 16.73 3.58 -5.89
C LYS A 67 16.61 3.41 -7.40
N PRO A 68 15.43 3.60 -8.03
CA PRO A 68 15.28 3.42 -9.48
C PRO A 68 16.28 4.21 -10.33
N THR A 69 16.71 5.39 -9.86
CA THR A 69 17.72 6.22 -10.53
C THR A 69 19.18 5.78 -10.27
N SER A 70 19.42 4.53 -9.83
CA SER A 70 20.73 4.03 -9.41
C SER A 70 21.02 2.66 -10.01
N LYS A 71 22.22 2.48 -10.57
CA LYS A 71 22.72 1.15 -10.97
C LYS A 71 23.20 0.32 -9.77
N ASN A 72 23.34 0.94 -8.59
CA ASN A 72 23.73 0.26 -7.35
C ASN A 72 22.50 0.00 -6.46
N PHE A 73 22.47 -1.18 -5.84
CA PHE A 73 21.48 -1.61 -4.86
C PHE A 73 22.18 -2.28 -3.68
N LYS A 74 21.52 -2.34 -2.52
CA LYS A 74 22.00 -3.02 -1.31
C LYS A 74 21.23 -4.32 -1.10
N ARG A 75 21.93 -5.44 -0.96
CA ARG A 75 21.32 -6.72 -0.55
C ARG A 75 21.12 -6.75 0.96
N VAL A 76 20.02 -7.35 1.40
CA VAL A 76 19.70 -7.63 2.81
C VAL A 76 19.25 -9.09 2.90
N PRO A 77 19.93 -9.97 3.65
CA PRO A 77 19.51 -11.35 3.77
C PRO A 77 18.19 -11.46 4.54
N MET A 78 17.33 -12.38 4.12
CA MET A 78 16.15 -12.79 4.88
C MET A 78 16.57 -13.66 6.05
N ILE A 79 15.81 -13.63 7.13
CA ILE A 79 16.17 -14.31 8.38
C ILE A 79 15.69 -15.77 8.41
N LYS A 80 14.74 -16.13 7.53
CA LYS A 80 14.55 -17.51 7.05
C LYS A 80 14.35 -17.51 5.53
N PRO A 81 14.77 -18.59 4.83
CA PRO A 81 14.40 -18.83 3.44
C PRO A 81 12.88 -18.77 3.22
N GLY A 82 12.44 -18.18 2.11
CA GLY A 82 11.01 -18.12 1.76
C GLY A 82 10.18 -17.13 2.59
N GLN A 83 10.81 -16.14 3.22
CA GLN A 83 10.14 -15.09 4.01
C GLN A 83 9.44 -14.03 3.15
N ASN A 84 9.54 -14.09 1.81
CA ASN A 84 8.96 -13.15 0.85
C ASN A 84 7.46 -12.85 1.00
N LYS A 85 6.66 -13.80 1.51
CA LYS A 85 5.20 -13.65 1.72
C LYS A 85 4.81 -12.75 2.90
N ASN A 86 5.79 -12.29 3.69
CA ASN A 86 5.60 -11.90 5.08
C ASN A 86 6.21 -10.50 5.39
N LEU A 87 5.97 -9.49 4.54
CA LEU A 87 6.60 -8.17 4.66
C LEU A 87 5.53 -7.09 4.83
N LEU A 88 5.54 -6.40 5.98
CA LEU A 88 4.55 -5.37 6.30
C LEU A 88 4.81 -4.07 5.56
N GLY A 89 6.05 -3.62 5.51
CA GLY A 89 6.32 -2.27 5.07
C GLY A 89 7.77 -1.85 5.18
N PHE A 90 8.01 -0.71 4.57
CA PHE A 90 9.31 -0.09 4.41
C PHE A 90 9.15 1.40 4.75
N GLY A 91 9.90 1.86 5.74
CA GLY A 91 9.81 3.21 6.28
C GLY A 91 11.17 3.89 6.32
N TYR A 92 11.18 5.20 6.43
CA TYR A 92 12.37 5.99 6.73
C TYR A 92 12.18 6.66 8.09
N ASP A 93 13.04 6.33 9.05
CA ASP A 93 13.10 7.04 10.32
C ASP A 93 14.13 8.16 10.24
N ARG A 94 13.66 9.39 10.48
CA ARG A 94 14.51 10.59 10.52
C ARG A 94 15.36 10.67 11.79
N VAL A 95 14.99 9.97 12.87
CA VAL A 95 15.71 10.01 14.16
C VAL A 95 16.94 9.11 14.12
N SER A 96 16.81 7.85 13.69
CA SER A 96 17.98 7.03 13.37
C SER A 96 18.67 7.40 12.05
N ASN A 97 18.07 8.30 11.24
CA ASN A 97 18.46 8.63 9.87
C ASN A 97 18.66 7.37 9.00
N ASP A 98 17.73 6.43 9.08
CA ASP A 98 17.89 5.10 8.49
C ASP A 98 16.56 4.54 7.96
N TYR A 99 16.63 3.64 6.99
CA TYR A 99 15.46 2.93 6.49
C TYR A 99 15.19 1.69 7.33
N LYS A 100 13.92 1.50 7.71
CA LYS A 100 13.44 0.37 8.51
C LYS A 100 12.52 -0.51 7.66
N ILE A 101 12.72 -1.83 7.70
CA ILE A 101 11.81 -2.82 7.10
C ILE A 101 11.08 -3.51 8.24
N VAL A 102 9.78 -3.82 8.12
CA VAL A 102 9.04 -4.58 9.13
C VAL A 102 8.48 -5.87 8.52
N THR A 103 8.69 -7.00 9.18
CA THR A 103 8.41 -8.35 8.64
C THR A 103 7.91 -9.35 9.70
N ILE A 104 7.40 -10.48 9.19
CA ILE A 104 6.85 -11.60 9.93
C ILE A 104 7.78 -12.78 9.80
N ILE A 105 8.05 -13.43 10.93
CA ILE A 105 8.09 -14.88 11.01
C ILE A 105 7.60 -15.23 12.43
N ASP A 106 6.76 -16.24 12.61
CA ASP A 106 6.43 -16.84 13.92
C ASP A 106 5.92 -15.94 15.10
N GLN A 107 5.38 -14.72 14.86
CA GLN A 107 4.39 -13.97 15.72
C GLN A 107 4.84 -12.98 16.91
N LYS A 108 5.57 -11.83 16.74
CA LYS A 108 6.29 -10.90 17.74
C LYS A 108 6.53 -9.33 17.40
N THR A 109 7.47 -8.80 16.54
CA THR A 109 7.38 -7.72 15.41
C THR A 109 8.68 -7.36 14.58
N TYR A 110 9.11 -8.06 13.48
CA TYR A 110 10.56 -8.18 13.02
C TYR A 110 10.94 -6.88 12.30
N ILE A 111 11.28 -5.84 13.07
CA ILE A 111 11.79 -4.57 12.59
C ILE A 111 13.29 -4.73 12.34
N PHE A 112 13.68 -4.61 11.08
CA PHE A 112 15.07 -4.39 10.71
C PHE A 112 15.36 -2.89 10.75
N ARG A 113 16.23 -2.47 11.65
CA ARG A 113 17.18 -1.38 11.36
C ARG A 113 18.37 -1.99 10.61
N PHE A 114 19.30 -1.21 10.09
CA PHE A 114 20.57 -1.80 9.63
C PHE A 114 21.50 -2.24 10.79
N LYS A 115 20.94 -2.41 12.01
CA LYS A 115 21.46 -3.15 13.17
C LYS A 115 20.31 -3.81 14.01
N GLU A 116 20.04 -5.11 13.77
CA GLU A 116 19.45 -6.16 14.68
C GLU A 116 17.91 -6.15 15.06
N TYR A 117 17.37 -7.12 15.86
CA TYR A 117 16.08 -7.89 15.59
C TYR A 117 15.01 -8.23 16.75
N CYS A 118 13.64 -8.32 16.53
CA CYS A 118 12.54 -9.14 17.26
C CYS A 118 11.08 -9.15 16.56
N PHE A 119 10.15 -10.18 16.40
CA PHE A 119 9.47 -10.65 15.07
C PHE A 119 7.85 -10.95 14.71
N PHE A 120 6.93 -10.23 13.95
CA PHE A 120 5.36 -10.32 13.85
C PHE A 120 4.63 -10.06 12.47
N LYS A 121 3.28 -10.18 12.40
CA LYS A 121 2.40 -10.61 11.28
C LYS A 121 1.55 -9.54 10.54
N ASP A 122 0.91 -9.99 9.43
CA ASP A 122 0.97 -9.58 8.01
C ASP A 122 0.29 -8.27 7.51
N ARG A 123 0.57 -7.94 6.23
CA ARG A 123 -0.01 -6.90 5.33
C ARG A 123 0.66 -5.53 5.21
N THR A 124 0.50 -4.93 4.02
CA THR A 124 1.02 -3.63 3.60
C THR A 124 0.57 -2.48 4.50
N GLY A 125 1.55 -1.87 5.17
CA GLY A 125 1.40 -0.66 5.97
C GLY A 125 1.91 0.60 5.28
N THR A 126 1.42 1.74 5.74
CA THR A 126 1.85 3.09 5.32
C THR A 126 2.55 3.82 6.47
N VAL A 127 3.24 4.93 6.19
CA VAL A 127 4.02 5.69 7.18
C VAL A 127 3.57 7.15 7.22
N LEU A 128 3.17 7.62 8.39
CA LEU A 128 2.79 9.01 8.68
C LEU A 128 3.34 9.43 10.04
N ASP A 129 3.93 10.62 10.12
CA ASP A 129 4.42 11.24 11.36
C ASP A 129 5.25 10.28 12.24
N HIS A 130 6.26 9.67 11.61
CA HIS A 130 7.18 8.70 12.23
C HIS A 130 6.52 7.42 12.75
N CYS A 131 5.23 7.22 12.53
CA CYS A 131 4.50 6.01 12.86
C CYS A 131 4.24 5.18 11.59
N MET A 132 4.49 3.87 11.68
CA MET A 132 4.04 2.91 10.68
C MET A 132 2.68 2.33 11.07
N TYR A 133 1.72 2.38 10.15
CA TYR A 133 0.35 1.90 10.34
C TYR A 133 0.07 0.74 9.39
N TRP A 134 -0.46 -0.39 9.89
CA TRP A 134 -0.90 -1.52 9.07
C TRP A 134 -2.23 -2.10 9.56
N ILE A 135 -3.02 -2.70 8.68
CA ILE A 135 -4.29 -3.34 9.06
C ILE A 135 -4.01 -4.81 9.43
N ALA A 136 -4.25 -5.15 10.69
CA ALA A 136 -4.30 -6.52 11.16
C ALA A 136 -5.75 -7.02 11.18
N ASP A 137 -6.00 -8.11 10.46
CA ASP A 137 -7.23 -8.91 10.60
C ASP A 137 -7.04 -9.95 11.71
N TRP A 138 -8.11 -10.17 12.48
CA TRP A 138 -8.14 -11.09 13.61
C TRP A 138 -9.02 -12.32 13.28
N SER A 139 -8.82 -13.42 14.01
CA SER A 139 -9.50 -14.71 13.73
C SER A 139 -11.02 -14.68 13.94
N ASN A 140 -11.54 -13.67 14.65
CA ASN A 140 -12.96 -13.37 14.84
C ASN A 140 -13.56 -12.47 13.75
N LYS A 141 -12.86 -12.26 12.62
CA LYS A 141 -13.18 -11.30 11.53
C LYS A 141 -13.12 -9.82 11.92
N GLU A 142 -12.71 -9.46 13.14
CA GLU A 142 -12.42 -8.05 13.46
C GLU A 142 -11.19 -7.56 12.70
N LYS A 143 -11.09 -6.24 12.53
CA LYS A 143 -9.90 -5.57 11.99
C LYS A 143 -9.47 -4.42 12.88
N SER A 144 -8.16 -4.23 13.00
CA SER A 144 -7.58 -3.05 13.67
C SER A 144 -6.40 -2.51 12.91
N ILE A 145 -6.24 -1.19 12.92
CA ILE A 145 -5.02 -0.54 12.49
C ILE A 145 -4.04 -0.66 13.66
N LEU A 146 -2.99 -1.45 13.48
CA LEU A 146 -1.84 -1.43 14.37
C LEU A 146 -0.93 -0.27 13.97
N CYS A 147 -0.29 0.33 14.96
CA CYS A 147 0.59 1.48 14.83
C CYS A 147 1.87 1.21 15.61
N PHE A 148 3.02 1.43 14.99
CA PHE A 148 4.33 1.38 15.63
C PHE A 148 5.04 2.75 15.48
N ASP A 149 5.41 3.35 16.60
CA ASP A 149 6.15 4.60 16.65
C ASP A 149 7.66 4.32 16.44
N PHE A 150 8.25 4.80 15.34
CA PHE A 150 9.67 4.58 15.05
C PHE A 150 10.64 5.31 16.00
N VAL A 151 10.16 6.31 16.76
CA VAL A 151 10.94 7.15 17.68
C VAL A 151 10.92 6.58 19.09
N ASN A 152 9.74 6.28 19.61
CA ASN A 152 9.57 5.77 20.99
C ASN A 152 9.60 4.23 21.07
N GLU A 153 9.52 3.54 19.93
CA GLU A 153 9.47 2.08 19.81
C GLU A 153 8.23 1.44 20.47
N GLU A 154 7.16 2.22 20.61
CA GLU A 154 5.89 1.80 21.22
C GLU A 154 4.85 1.32 20.19
N TYR A 155 4.01 0.37 20.63
CA TYR A 155 2.86 -0.11 19.87
C TYR A 155 1.58 0.55 20.36
N SER A 156 0.71 0.94 19.44
CA SER A 156 -0.68 1.32 19.74
C SER A 156 -1.67 0.66 18.79
N LYS A 157 -2.91 0.46 19.27
CA LYS A 157 -4.01 -0.12 18.51
C LYS A 157 -5.06 0.96 18.24
N LEU A 158 -5.47 1.09 16.99
CA LEU A 158 -6.56 1.94 16.52
C LEU A 158 -7.65 1.05 15.92
N ASN A 159 -8.91 1.41 16.11
CA ASN A 159 -10.01 0.74 15.45
C ASN A 159 -10.05 1.15 13.97
N VAL A 160 -10.27 0.18 13.08
CA VAL A 160 -10.62 0.48 11.68
C VAL A 160 -11.96 1.23 11.67
N PRO A 161 -12.12 2.31 10.88
CA PRO A 161 -13.42 2.91 10.66
C PRO A 161 -14.33 1.92 9.94
N MET A 162 -15.26 1.32 10.69
CA MET A 162 -16.27 0.41 10.18
C MET A 162 -17.60 1.17 10.07
N MET A 163 -18.00 1.51 8.84
CA MET A 163 -19.21 2.31 8.60
C MET A 163 -20.50 1.50 8.83
N LEU A 164 -20.46 0.18 8.55
CA LEU A 164 -21.57 -0.75 8.75
C LEU A 164 -21.05 -2.01 9.44
N SER A 165 -21.68 -2.37 10.55
CA SER A 165 -21.25 -3.49 11.41
C SER A 165 -21.75 -4.84 10.89
N GLY A 166 -20.92 -5.87 10.98
CA GLY A 166 -21.29 -7.26 10.67
C GLY A 166 -21.23 -7.66 9.18
N LEU A 167 -20.93 -6.72 8.28
CA LEU A 167 -20.66 -7.01 6.88
C LEU A 167 -19.19 -7.41 6.67
N GLU A 168 -18.92 -8.18 5.62
CA GLU A 168 -17.55 -8.40 5.14
C GLU A 168 -17.11 -7.27 4.21
N PHE A 169 -15.87 -6.80 4.41
CA PHE A 169 -15.31 -5.68 3.66
C PHE A 169 -13.80 -5.84 3.47
N ASN A 170 -13.25 -5.30 2.38
CA ASN A 170 -11.82 -5.14 2.16
C ASN A 170 -11.36 -3.77 2.66
N SER A 171 -10.07 -3.63 2.99
CA SER A 171 -9.53 -2.41 3.61
C SER A 171 -8.08 -2.17 3.19
N TRP A 172 -7.77 -0.94 2.75
CA TRP A 172 -6.41 -0.46 2.44
C TRP A 172 -6.09 0.80 3.25
N LEU A 173 -4.80 1.08 3.48
CA LEU A 173 -4.31 2.28 4.18
C LEU A 173 -3.55 3.19 3.22
N ASP A 174 -3.74 4.50 3.37
CA ASP A 174 -2.97 5.51 2.64
C ASP A 174 -2.82 6.81 3.45
N VAL A 175 -2.09 7.79 2.91
CA VAL A 175 -1.81 9.10 3.53
C VAL A 175 -2.10 10.23 2.55
N SER A 176 -3.32 10.79 2.61
CA SER A 176 -3.70 11.97 1.85
C SER A 176 -3.53 13.23 2.69
N ARG A 177 -2.83 14.24 2.15
CA ARG A 177 -2.67 15.59 2.75
C ARG A 177 -2.18 15.60 4.22
N GLY A 178 -1.39 14.60 4.61
CA GLY A 178 -0.88 14.44 5.99
C GLY A 178 -1.87 13.79 6.96
N GLN A 179 -3.00 13.27 6.49
CA GLN A 179 -3.97 12.54 7.29
C GLN A 179 -3.92 11.04 6.98
N LEU A 180 -4.00 10.20 8.01
CA LEU A 180 -4.15 8.76 7.83
C LEU A 180 -5.52 8.48 7.21
N CYS A 181 -5.55 7.75 6.11
CA CYS A 181 -6.74 7.43 5.35
C CYS A 181 -6.95 5.91 5.30
N VAL A 182 -8.20 5.47 5.38
CA VAL A 182 -8.61 4.08 5.24
C VAL A 182 -9.60 4.02 4.09
N ILE A 183 -9.32 3.16 3.12
CA ILE A 183 -10.21 2.88 2.00
C ILE A 183 -10.90 1.56 2.31
N ASN A 184 -12.23 1.56 2.50
CA ASN A 184 -13.00 0.34 2.71
C ASN A 184 -13.85 0.04 1.48
N HIS A 185 -13.97 -1.25 1.13
CA HIS A 185 -14.83 -1.74 0.05
C HIS A 185 -15.76 -2.83 0.58
N TYR A 186 -17.05 -2.74 0.25
CA TYR A 186 -18.11 -3.62 0.74
C TYR A 186 -18.72 -4.43 -0.43
N PRO A 187 -18.20 -5.65 -0.76
CA PRO A 187 -18.70 -6.43 -1.88
C PRO A 187 -20.19 -6.81 -1.78
N SER A 188 -20.70 -6.91 -0.56
CA SER A 188 -22.11 -7.20 -0.26
C SER A 188 -23.05 -6.01 -0.46
N LEU A 189 -22.53 -4.85 -0.86
CA LEU A 189 -23.27 -3.61 -1.11
C LEU A 189 -22.86 -3.03 -2.47
N GLU A 190 -23.16 -3.76 -3.56
CA GLU A 190 -22.97 -3.27 -4.94
C GLU A 190 -21.52 -2.84 -5.25
N ASP A 191 -20.54 -3.57 -4.68
CA ASP A 191 -19.10 -3.24 -4.73
C ASP A 191 -18.78 -1.76 -4.36
N ASN A 192 -19.54 -1.17 -3.42
CA ASN A 192 -19.32 0.21 -2.97
C ASN A 192 -18.03 0.37 -2.16
N LEU A 193 -17.34 1.49 -2.38
CA LEU A 193 -16.12 1.91 -1.71
C LEU A 193 -16.33 3.24 -0.96
N CYS A 194 -15.76 3.39 0.23
CA CYS A 194 -15.72 4.65 0.97
C CYS A 194 -14.31 4.97 1.50
N VAL A 195 -13.95 6.26 1.53
CA VAL A 195 -12.68 6.74 2.08
C VAL A 195 -12.93 7.42 3.41
N CYS A 196 -12.35 6.90 4.48
CA CYS A 196 -12.42 7.45 5.83
C CYS A 196 -11.10 8.15 6.19
N ARG A 197 -11.12 9.41 6.62
CA ARG A 197 -9.92 10.17 7.00
C ARG A 197 -9.87 10.42 8.51
N ARG A 198 -8.67 10.28 9.09
CA ARG A 198 -8.44 10.49 10.52
C ARG A 198 -8.31 11.98 10.86
N GLU A 199 -9.33 12.54 11.49
CA GLU A 199 -9.18 13.82 12.20
C GLU A 199 -8.36 13.63 13.47
N ILE A 200 -7.46 14.58 13.73
CA ILE A 200 -6.82 14.78 15.04
C ILE A 200 -7.15 16.21 15.47
N ARG A 201 -8.06 16.38 16.43
CA ARG A 201 -8.46 17.71 16.91
C ARG A 201 -7.44 18.22 17.94
N SER A 202 -6.85 19.38 17.65
CA SER A 202 -5.83 20.00 18.53
C SER A 202 -6.36 20.15 19.97
N GLY A 203 -5.51 19.80 20.93
CA GLY A 203 -5.86 19.82 22.36
C GLY A 203 -6.58 18.59 22.92
N LYS A 204 -6.98 17.59 22.11
CA LYS A 204 -7.51 16.31 22.61
C LYS A 204 -6.92 15.12 21.86
N LYS A 205 -6.46 14.08 22.60
CA LYS A 205 -6.03 12.77 22.03
C LYS A 205 -7.19 11.92 21.46
N ILE A 206 -8.29 12.56 21.02
CA ILE A 206 -9.47 11.89 20.47
C ILE A 206 -9.38 11.99 18.94
N ALA A 207 -8.98 10.90 18.30
CA ALA A 207 -9.12 10.75 16.87
C ALA A 207 -10.60 10.53 16.50
N ARG A 208 -11.01 11.04 15.33
CA ARG A 208 -12.29 10.70 14.68
C ARG A 208 -12.03 10.29 13.24
N TRP A 209 -13.02 9.64 12.64
CA TRP A 209 -12.99 9.23 11.24
C TRP A 209 -14.19 9.85 10.53
N ASP A 210 -13.92 10.67 9.52
CA ASP A 210 -14.95 11.26 8.66
C ASP A 210 -14.90 10.57 7.28
N SER A 211 -16.06 10.17 6.77
CA SER A 211 -16.20 9.44 5.50
C SER A 211 -16.55 10.35 4.33
N ASP A 212 -15.85 10.18 3.21
CA ASP A 212 -16.30 10.66 1.90
C ASP A 212 -17.65 10.02 1.50
N PRO A 213 -18.36 10.59 0.49
CA PRO A 213 -19.44 9.90 -0.21
C PRO A 213 -19.05 8.50 -0.69
N TRP A 214 -20.05 7.64 -0.83
CA TRP A 214 -19.88 6.26 -1.27
C TRP A 214 -19.71 6.22 -2.80
N MET A 215 -18.79 5.36 -3.26
CA MET A 215 -18.33 5.28 -4.65
C MET A 215 -18.55 3.86 -5.16
N ASN A 216 -19.53 3.64 -6.04
CA ASN A 216 -19.81 2.34 -6.63
C ASN A 216 -18.76 2.01 -7.72
N ILE A 217 -18.21 0.78 -7.72
CA ILE A 217 -17.16 0.33 -8.65
C ILE A 217 -17.68 -0.52 -9.81
N ALA A 218 -18.80 -1.21 -9.66
CA ALA A 218 -19.42 -1.99 -10.74
C ALA A 218 -20.08 -1.09 -11.80
N GLY A 219 -20.57 0.08 -11.40
CA GLY A 219 -21.38 0.95 -12.26
C GLY A 219 -22.72 0.27 -12.58
N ASN A 220 -23.11 0.29 -13.86
CA ASN A 220 -24.31 -0.40 -14.34
C ASN A 220 -24.02 -1.81 -14.89
N ASP A 221 -22.77 -2.28 -14.92
CA ASP A 221 -22.40 -3.60 -15.44
C ASP A 221 -22.39 -4.65 -14.33
N GLU A 222 -23.18 -5.72 -14.46
CA GLU A 222 -23.36 -6.76 -13.43
C GLU A 222 -22.15 -7.70 -13.21
N GLU A 223 -20.97 -7.43 -13.78
CA GLU A 223 -19.79 -8.30 -13.63
C GLU A 223 -19.05 -8.05 -12.29
N PRO A 224 -18.96 -9.04 -11.37
CA PRO A 224 -18.39 -8.83 -10.04
C PRO A 224 -16.88 -8.57 -10.10
N VAL A 225 -16.45 -7.45 -9.50
CA VAL A 225 -15.11 -6.89 -9.66
C VAL A 225 -14.18 -7.36 -8.54
N ASP A 226 -12.93 -7.76 -8.88
CA ASP A 226 -11.92 -8.15 -7.89
C ASP A 226 -10.89 -7.02 -7.70
N ILE A 227 -11.12 -6.16 -6.70
CA ILE A 227 -10.19 -5.07 -6.36
C ILE A 227 -8.91 -5.66 -5.75
N ARG A 228 -7.79 -5.48 -6.45
CA ARG A 228 -6.44 -5.88 -6.01
C ARG A 228 -5.85 -4.85 -5.03
N PHE A 229 -6.02 -3.57 -5.34
CA PHE A 229 -5.40 -2.47 -4.62
C PHE A 229 -6.24 -1.19 -4.75
N ALA A 230 -6.16 -0.32 -3.75
CA ALA A 230 -6.75 1.01 -3.78
C ALA A 230 -5.79 2.02 -3.11
N CYS A 231 -5.71 3.23 -3.65
CA CYS A 231 -4.88 4.32 -3.12
C CYS A 231 -5.50 5.70 -3.37
N ILE A 232 -4.91 6.73 -2.75
CA ILE A 232 -5.32 8.13 -2.86
C ILE A 232 -4.14 8.95 -3.38
N ALA A 233 -4.29 9.52 -4.57
CA ALA A 233 -3.28 10.39 -5.17
C ALA A 233 -3.17 11.73 -4.41
N ARG A 234 -2.06 12.45 -4.60
CA ARG A 234 -1.73 13.68 -3.82
C ARG A 234 -2.71 14.84 -4.02
N ASN A 235 -3.40 14.87 -5.17
CA ASN A 235 -4.52 15.77 -5.46
C ASN A 235 -5.81 15.40 -4.68
N ASN A 236 -5.87 14.22 -4.06
CA ASN A 236 -7.02 13.58 -3.40
C ASN A 236 -8.07 13.00 -4.38
N GLU A 237 -7.61 12.48 -5.52
CA GLU A 237 -8.33 11.49 -6.34
C GLU A 237 -8.15 10.08 -5.77
N VAL A 238 -9.12 9.20 -6.02
CA VAL A 238 -9.11 7.80 -5.57
C VAL A 238 -8.87 6.90 -6.78
N PHE A 239 -7.85 6.06 -6.69
CA PHE A 239 -7.48 5.09 -7.72
C PHE A 239 -7.70 3.67 -7.22
N VAL A 240 -8.19 2.79 -8.10
CA VAL A 240 -8.36 1.36 -7.83
C VAL A 240 -7.72 0.53 -8.94
N VAL A 241 -7.09 -0.58 -8.55
CA VAL A 241 -6.57 -1.60 -9.45
C VAL A 241 -7.51 -2.79 -9.38
N VAL A 242 -8.14 -3.13 -10.50
CA VAL A 242 -9.22 -4.12 -10.57
C VAL A 242 -8.92 -5.20 -11.59
N ARG A 243 -9.36 -6.43 -11.29
CA ARG A 243 -9.42 -7.53 -12.26
C ARG A 243 -10.87 -7.97 -12.42
N CYS A 244 -11.34 -8.11 -13.67
CA CYS A 244 -12.63 -8.75 -13.89
C CYS A 244 -12.51 -10.26 -13.63
N ARG A 245 -13.53 -10.86 -13.00
CA ARG A 245 -13.53 -12.29 -12.65
C ARG A 245 -13.93 -13.22 -13.80
N SER A 246 -14.55 -12.71 -14.86
CA SER A 246 -15.07 -13.50 -16.00
C SER A 246 -14.10 -13.66 -17.17
N LYS A 247 -13.00 -12.89 -17.20
CA LYS A 247 -12.09 -12.76 -18.35
C LYS A 247 -10.63 -12.89 -17.89
N GLU A 248 -9.78 -13.54 -18.69
CA GLU A 248 -8.32 -13.58 -18.48
C GLU A 248 -7.63 -12.26 -18.87
N GLU A 249 -8.20 -11.13 -18.46
CA GLU A 249 -7.64 -9.80 -18.70
C GLU A 249 -6.56 -9.44 -17.67
N GLU A 250 -5.68 -8.52 -18.07
CA GLU A 250 -4.70 -7.89 -17.18
C GLU A 250 -5.36 -6.85 -16.27
N ASP A 251 -4.70 -6.51 -15.16
CA ASP A 251 -5.25 -5.58 -14.17
C ASP A 251 -5.50 -4.18 -14.79
N ARG A 252 -6.71 -3.66 -14.61
CA ARG A 252 -7.12 -2.33 -15.07
C ARG A 252 -6.96 -1.33 -13.92
N VAL A 253 -6.38 -0.16 -14.21
CA VAL A 253 -6.39 0.98 -13.27
C VAL A 253 -7.58 1.87 -13.60
N LEU A 254 -8.40 2.19 -12.61
CA LEU A 254 -9.49 3.15 -12.71
C LEU A 254 -9.25 4.31 -11.74
N VAL A 255 -9.80 5.49 -12.06
CA VAL A 255 -9.84 6.67 -11.19
C VAL A 255 -11.29 7.13 -11.00
N TYR A 256 -11.65 7.56 -9.79
CA TYR A 256 -13.00 8.03 -9.50
C TYR A 256 -13.24 9.46 -10.00
N ASN A 257 -14.12 9.62 -11.00
CA ASN A 257 -14.59 10.93 -11.44
C ASN A 257 -15.75 11.41 -10.55
N LYS A 258 -15.52 12.53 -9.85
CA LYS A 258 -16.48 13.14 -8.91
C LYS A 258 -17.57 13.97 -9.59
N GLU A 259 -17.39 14.36 -10.85
CA GLU A 259 -18.40 15.10 -11.63
C GLU A 259 -19.39 14.13 -12.29
N GLN A 260 -18.91 12.96 -12.72
CA GLN A 260 -19.73 11.89 -13.32
C GLN A 260 -20.24 10.86 -12.28
N ASN A 261 -19.68 10.86 -11.07
CA ASN A 261 -19.98 9.91 -9.99
C ASN A 261 -19.68 8.43 -10.38
N GLU A 262 -18.64 8.20 -11.20
CA GLU A 262 -18.28 6.88 -11.73
C GLU A 262 -16.75 6.65 -11.74
N PHE A 263 -16.31 5.40 -11.88
CA PHE A 263 -14.90 5.07 -12.08
C PHE A 263 -14.56 4.98 -13.58
N ILE A 264 -13.68 5.86 -14.05
CA ILE A 264 -13.21 5.88 -15.44
C ILE A 264 -11.87 5.15 -15.57
N LYS A 265 -11.67 4.43 -16.68
CA LYS A 265 -10.41 3.71 -16.95
C LYS A 265 -9.29 4.69 -17.26
N VAL A 266 -8.14 4.53 -16.60
CA VAL A 266 -6.92 5.29 -16.88
C VAL A 266 -6.15 4.60 -18.02
N PRO A 267 -6.01 5.22 -19.21
CA PRO A 267 -5.03 4.78 -20.20
C PRO A 267 -3.63 5.26 -19.78
N PHE A 268 -2.63 4.38 -19.84
CA PHE A 268 -1.24 4.78 -19.72
C PHE A 268 -0.58 4.77 -21.08
N SER A 269 0.15 5.84 -21.42
CA SER A 269 1.05 5.85 -22.56
C SER A 269 2.43 5.31 -22.16
N SER A 270 3.12 4.70 -23.13
CA SER A 270 4.55 4.36 -23.06
C SER A 270 5.40 5.43 -23.74
#